data_AF-A0A838KM60-F1
#
_entry.id   AF-A0A838KM60-F1
#
_cell.length_a   1.000
_cell.length_b   1.000
_cell.length_c   1.000
_cell.angle_alpha   90.00
_cell.angle_beta   90.00
_cell.angle_gamma   90.00
#
_symmetry.space_group_name_H-M   'P 1'
#
loop_
_entity.id
_entity.type
_entity.pdbx_description
1 polymer ?
#
loop_
_entity_poly.entity_id
_entity_poly.type
_entity_poly.pdbx_seq_one_letter_code
_entity_poly.pdbx_strand_id
1 'polypeptide(L)'
;DRGWSESGPPNIWVETSVQDIVDTTRAVVGPDEPFGGRSHQDMEADHWAQLAGVLGGHGIAADARDLKRLPHDVVLSERLLARVGHDPNDAVQT
;
A
#
# COMPACT_ATOMS: atom_id res chain seq x y z
N ASP A 1 -3.03 -2.47 -13.36
CA ASP A 1 -1.84 -1.61 -13.49
C ASP A 1 -1.47 -0.92 -12.16
N ARG A 2 -1.33 -1.68 -11.07
CA ARG A 2 -0.92 -1.14 -9.75
C ARG A 2 -0.13 -2.18 -8.93
N GLY A 3 0.78 -2.87 -9.60
CA GLY A 3 1.55 -3.94 -8.97
C GLY A 3 2.95 -4.02 -9.55
N TRP A 4 3.92 -4.23 -8.67
CA TRP A 4 5.32 -4.33 -9.05
C TRP A 4 5.63 -5.54 -9.95
N SER A 5 4.74 -6.54 -9.98
CA SER A 5 4.87 -7.68 -10.89
C SER A 5 4.34 -7.43 -12.30
N GLU A 6 3.47 -6.46 -12.51
CA GLU A 6 2.78 -6.26 -13.81
C GLU A 6 3.33 -5.07 -14.62
N SER A 7 3.87 -4.05 -13.95
CA SER A 7 4.21 -2.76 -14.58
C SER A 7 5.69 -2.36 -14.43
N GLY A 8 6.52 -3.23 -13.85
CA GLY A 8 7.92 -2.93 -13.50
C GLY A 8 8.93 -3.12 -14.64
N PRO A 9 10.09 -2.42 -14.61
CA PRO A 9 11.19 -2.69 -15.53
C PRO A 9 11.71 -4.13 -15.39
N PRO A 10 12.41 -4.67 -16.41
CA PRO A 10 13.20 -5.89 -16.25
C PRO A 10 14.13 -5.72 -15.04
N ASN A 11 14.15 -6.70 -14.13
CA ASN A 11 14.90 -6.68 -12.86
C ASN A 11 14.32 -5.81 -11.73
N ILE A 12 13.04 -5.40 -11.79
CA ILE A 12 12.40 -4.63 -10.70
C ILE A 12 12.66 -5.23 -9.31
N TRP A 13 12.63 -6.56 -9.16
CA TRP A 13 12.86 -7.22 -7.88
C TRP A 13 14.30 -7.13 -7.36
N VAL A 14 15.28 -6.97 -8.24
CA VAL A 14 16.70 -6.82 -7.88
C VAL A 14 16.96 -5.42 -7.30
N GLU A 15 16.36 -4.40 -7.91
CA GLU A 15 16.59 -3.00 -7.53
C GLU A 15 15.68 -2.53 -6.40
N THR A 16 14.52 -3.17 -6.23
CA THR A 16 13.54 -2.79 -5.22
C THR A 16 13.96 -3.31 -3.85
N SER A 17 14.00 -2.44 -2.84
CA SER A 17 14.24 -2.87 -1.46
C SER A 17 12.95 -3.17 -0.69
N VAL A 18 13.08 -3.93 0.41
CA VAL A 18 11.98 -4.15 1.37
C VAL A 18 11.41 -2.82 1.88
N GLN A 19 12.28 -1.84 2.13
CA GLN A 19 11.89 -0.55 2.66
C GLN A 19 11.04 0.24 1.65
N ASP A 20 11.43 0.22 0.37
CA ASP A 20 10.67 0.87 -0.70
C ASP A 20 9.26 0.29 -0.82
N ILE A 21 9.08 -1.02 -0.55
CA ILE A 21 7.74 -1.66 -0.55
C ILE A 21 6.89 -1.09 0.56
N VAL A 22 7.45 -1.02 1.76
CA VAL A 22 6.73 -0.57 2.93
C VAL A 22 6.29 0.87 2.74
N ASP A 23 7.20 1.74 2.31
CA ASP A 23 6.93 3.17 2.15
C ASP A 23 5.94 3.44 1.01
N THR A 24 6.12 2.77 -0.14
CA THR A 24 5.18 2.87 -1.26
C THR A 24 3.81 2.34 -0.88
N THR A 25 3.74 1.19 -0.20
CA THR A 25 2.48 0.58 0.23
C THR A 25 1.72 1.58 1.10
N ARG A 26 2.35 2.17 2.10
CA ARG A 26 1.71 3.17 2.97
C ARG A 26 1.14 4.37 2.20
N ALA A 27 1.83 4.80 1.15
CA ALA A 27 1.33 5.88 0.30
C ALA A 27 0.11 5.45 -0.55
N VAL A 28 0.08 4.22 -1.07
CA VAL A 28 -0.98 3.79 -2.02
C VAL A 28 -2.23 3.19 -1.38
N VAL A 29 -2.16 2.67 -0.14
CA VAL A 29 -3.37 2.24 0.61
C VAL A 29 -4.01 3.37 1.42
N GLY A 30 -3.38 4.55 1.43
CA GLY A 30 -3.90 5.75 2.07
C GLY A 30 -4.91 6.52 1.22
N PRO A 31 -5.19 7.79 1.58
CA PRO A 31 -6.02 8.67 0.78
C PRO A 31 -5.51 8.83 -0.65
N ASP A 32 -6.42 8.95 -1.61
CA ASP A 32 -6.06 9.25 -2.99
C ASP A 32 -5.38 10.63 -3.13
N GLU A 33 -4.64 10.84 -4.22
CA GLU A 33 -4.03 12.12 -4.56
C GLU A 33 -5.09 13.20 -4.87
N PRO A 34 -4.83 14.49 -4.57
CA PRO A 34 -5.77 15.56 -4.83
C PRO A 34 -6.02 15.77 -6.32
N PHE A 35 -7.27 16.10 -6.65
CA PHE A 35 -7.70 16.41 -8.01
C PHE A 35 -8.76 17.50 -8.01
N GLY A 36 -8.97 18.17 -9.15
CA GLY A 36 -10.10 19.09 -9.33
C GLY A 36 -10.14 20.27 -8.34
N GLY A 37 -8.99 20.77 -7.91
CA GLY A 37 -8.90 21.87 -6.94
C GLY A 37 -9.05 21.46 -5.47
N ARG A 38 -9.19 20.16 -5.20
CA ARG A 38 -9.17 19.62 -3.83
C ARG A 38 -7.78 19.66 -3.24
N SER A 39 -7.73 19.69 -1.91
CA SER A 39 -6.50 19.56 -1.13
C SER A 39 -6.26 18.12 -0.66
N HIS A 40 -5.05 17.81 -0.20
CA HIS A 40 -4.75 16.55 0.49
C HIS A 40 -5.61 16.34 1.72
N GLN A 41 -5.93 17.41 2.46
CA GLN A 41 -6.81 17.34 3.63
C GLN A 41 -8.23 16.92 3.25
N ASP A 42 -8.74 17.40 2.12
CA ASP A 42 -10.05 16.97 1.61
C ASP A 42 -10.01 15.48 1.27
N MET A 43 -8.97 15.02 0.57
CA MET A 43 -8.85 13.61 0.19
C MET A 43 -8.75 12.70 1.41
N GLU A 44 -7.99 13.13 2.41
CA GLU A 44 -7.85 12.42 3.67
C GLU A 44 -9.17 12.33 4.44
N ALA A 45 -9.94 13.42 4.51
CA ALA A 45 -11.23 13.43 5.18
C ALA A 45 -12.22 12.45 4.52
N ASP A 46 -12.31 12.44 3.19
CA ASP A 46 -13.19 11.53 2.45
C ASP A 46 -12.79 10.07 2.63
N HIS A 47 -11.49 9.76 2.59
CA HIS A 47 -10.98 8.40 2.78
C HIS A 47 -11.43 7.82 4.12
N TRP A 48 -11.20 8.54 5.23
CA TRP A 48 -11.57 8.04 6.56
C TRP A 48 -13.09 8.02 6.79
N ALA A 49 -13.82 8.98 6.21
CA ALA A 49 -15.28 9.00 6.27
C ALA A 49 -15.90 7.81 5.52
N GLN A 50 -15.33 7.45 4.37
CA GLN A 50 -15.74 6.28 3.60
C GLN A 50 -15.54 5.00 4.40
N LEU A 51 -14.38 4.81 5.04
CA LEU A 51 -14.10 3.64 5.87
C LEU A 51 -15.04 3.54 7.07
N ALA A 52 -15.28 4.66 7.77
CA ALA A 52 -16.24 4.71 8.87
C ALA A 52 -17.67 4.36 8.40
N GLY A 53 -18.07 4.84 7.22
CA GLY A 53 -19.35 4.51 6.61
C GLY A 53 -19.50 3.02 6.29
N VAL A 54 -18.47 2.39 5.73
CA VAL A 54 -18.44 0.94 5.47
C VAL A 54 -18.58 0.15 6.77
N LEU A 55 -17.79 0.50 7.80
CA LEU A 55 -17.85 -0.15 9.11
C LEU A 55 -19.23 0.00 9.76
N GLY A 56 -19.83 1.20 9.67
CA GLY A 56 -21.19 1.46 10.13
C GLY A 56 -22.24 0.60 9.41
N GLY A 57 -22.08 0.38 8.10
CA GLY A 57 -22.91 -0.55 7.32
C GLY A 57 -22.85 -2.00 7.81
N HIS A 58 -21.76 -2.37 8.50
CA HIS A 58 -21.59 -3.67 9.16
C HIS A 58 -21.93 -3.66 10.66
N GLY A 59 -22.48 -2.57 11.18
CA GLY A 59 -22.83 -2.43 12.61
C GLY A 59 -21.65 -2.15 13.52
N ILE A 60 -20.49 -1.78 12.97
CA ILE A 60 -19.28 -1.44 13.73
C ILE A 60 -19.24 0.08 13.90
N ALA A 61 -19.32 0.55 15.15
CA ALA A 61 -19.17 1.95 15.47
C ALA A 61 -17.68 2.35 15.37
N ALA A 62 -17.36 3.21 14.41
CA ALA A 62 -16.02 3.75 14.19
C ALA A 62 -16.08 5.23 13.83
N ASP A 63 -15.14 6.03 14.36
CA ASP A 63 -14.96 7.44 14.02
C ASP A 63 -13.75 7.62 13.10
N ALA A 64 -13.89 8.50 12.10
CA ALA A 64 -12.83 8.77 11.12
C ALA A 64 -11.51 9.24 11.76
N ARG A 65 -11.57 10.01 12.86
CA ARG A 65 -10.36 10.49 13.56
C ARG A 65 -9.69 9.36 14.34
N ASP A 66 -10.47 8.41 14.85
CA ASP A 66 -9.93 7.22 15.51
C ASP A 66 -9.27 6.29 14.49
N LEU A 67 -9.93 6.05 13.35
CA LEU A 67 -9.38 5.24 12.26
C LEU A 67 -8.04 5.78 11.76
N LYS A 68 -7.93 7.11 11.58
CA LYS A 68 -6.69 7.78 11.17
C LYS A 68 -5.51 7.52 12.13
N ARG A 69 -5.78 7.25 13.40
CA ARG A 69 -4.75 7.02 14.43
C ARG A 69 -4.42 5.55 14.65
N LEU A 70 -5.16 4.63 14.02
CA LEU A 70 -4.89 3.21 14.18
C LEU A 70 -3.51 2.86 13.60
N PRO A 71 -2.73 2.02 14.30
CA PRO A 71 -1.48 1.53 13.74
C PRO A 71 -1.77 0.72 12.48
N HIS A 72 -0.97 0.96 11.43
CA HIS A 72 -1.01 0.19 10.21
C HIS A 72 0.38 -0.44 9.98
N ASP A 73 0.41 -1.77 9.97
CA ASP A 73 1.62 -2.53 9.71
C ASP A 73 1.57 -3.08 8.29
N VAL A 74 2.68 -2.92 7.56
CA VAL A 74 2.86 -3.58 6.27
C VAL A 74 3.49 -4.94 6.54
N VAL A 75 2.73 -6.00 6.31
CA VAL A 75 3.20 -7.38 6.49
C VAL A 75 3.53 -7.99 5.13
N LEU A 76 4.81 -8.31 4.92
CA LEU A 76 5.27 -8.91 3.67
C LEU A 76 5.19 -10.43 3.74
N SER A 77 4.56 -11.05 2.74
CA SER A 77 4.53 -12.51 2.63
C SER A 77 5.93 -13.10 2.36
N GLU A 78 6.19 -14.33 2.81
CA GLU A 78 7.44 -15.06 2.54
C GLU A 78 7.76 -15.12 1.04
N ARG A 79 6.74 -15.33 0.20
CA ARG A 79 6.87 -15.35 -1.27
C ARG A 79 7.40 -14.05 -1.85
N LEU A 80 7.04 -12.91 -1.25
CA LEU A 80 7.51 -11.60 -1.67
C LEU A 80 8.96 -11.38 -1.20
N LEU A 81 9.25 -11.73 0.05
CA LEU A 81 10.61 -11.65 0.61
C LEU A 81 11.61 -12.49 -0.17
N ALA A 82 11.22 -13.67 -0.65
CA ALA A 82 12.06 -14.54 -1.45
C ALA A 82 12.38 -13.99 -2.86
N ARG A 83 11.67 -12.96 -3.33
CA ARG A 83 11.91 -12.33 -4.65
C ARG A 83 12.75 -11.06 -4.55
N VAL A 84 12.57 -10.31 -3.48
CA VAL A 84 13.18 -8.99 -3.28
C VAL A 84 14.68 -9.14 -3.05
N GLY A 85 15.48 -8.40 -3.81
CA GLY A 85 16.93 -8.44 -3.77
C GLY A 85 17.56 -9.72 -4.34
N HIS A 86 16.80 -10.55 -5.07
CA HIS A 86 17.32 -11.76 -5.74
C HIS A 86 17.26 -11.63 -7.26
N ASP A 87 18.34 -12.05 -7.93
CA ASP A 87 18.35 -12.21 -9.38
C ASP A 87 17.63 -13.52 -9.74
N PRO A 88 16.60 -13.50 -10.60
CA PRO A 88 15.95 -14.72 -11.08
C PRO A 88 16.91 -15.71 -11.78
N ASN A 89 18.10 -15.28 -12.20
CA ASN A 89 19.15 -16.15 -12.76
C ASN A 89 19.97 -16.91 -11.70
N ASP A 90 19.93 -16.52 -10.42
CA ASP A 90 20.63 -17.24 -9.35
C ASP A 90 20.02 -18.63 -9.10
N ALA A 91 18.74 -18.82 -9.41
CA ALA A 91 18.03 -20.09 -9.25
C ALA A 91 18.32 -21.12 -10.35
N VAL A 92 19.05 -20.77 -11.42
CA VAL A 92 19.27 -21.62 -12.60
C VAL A 92 20.67 -22.26 -12.60
N GLN A 93 21.51 -21.98 -11.60
CA GLN A 93 22.81 -22.66 -11.43
C GLN A 93 22.68 -23.77 -10.37
N THR A 94 22.15 -24.93 -10.75
CA THR A 94 22.36 -26.19 -10.01
C THR A 94 22.35 -27.38 -10.94
#